data_AF-A0A820K9L9-F1
#
_entry.id   AF-A0A820K9L9-F1
#
_cell.length_a   1.000
_cell.length_b   1.000
_cell.length_c   1.000
_cell.angle_alpha   90.00
_cell.angle_beta   90.00
_cell.angle_gamma   90.00
#
_symmetry.space_group_name_H-M   'P 1'
#
loop_
_entity.id
_entity.type
_entity.pdbx_description
1 polymer ?
#
loop_
_entity_poly.entity_id
_entity_poly.type
_entity_poly.pdbx_seq_one_letter_code
_entity_poly.pdbx_strand_id
1 'polypeptide(L)' 'YAVTIIVEGGVGSLGVLENDIKGKRPIVLIQGSGRVADLLAVLVEQTSNPDRNQYW' A
#
# COMPACT_ATOMS: atom_id res chain seq x y z
N TYR A 1 0.70 13.85 -15.79
CA TYR A 1 0.79 13.42 -14.38
C TYR A 1 1.22 11.97 -14.34
N ALA A 2 2.07 11.60 -13.38
CA ALA A 2 2.55 10.23 -13.22
C ALA A 2 1.92 9.61 -11.96
N VAL A 3 1.54 8.34 -12.04
CA VAL A 3 0.89 7.56 -10.97
C VAL A 3 1.75 6.34 -10.70
N THR A 4 1.92 5.99 -9.43
CA THR A 4 2.63 4.77 -9.03
C THR A 4 1.62 3.65 -8.84
N ILE A 5 1.83 2.51 -9.48
CA ILE A 5 0.99 1.32 -9.32
C ILE A 5 1.83 0.23 -8.65
N ILE A 6 1.32 -0.30 -7.54
CA ILE A 6 1.95 -1.39 -6.81
C ILE A 6 1.13 -2.66 -7.06
N VAL A 7 1.79 -3.64 -7.67
CA VAL A 7 1.23 -4.96 -7.99
C VAL A 7 1.93 -6.01 -7.12
N GLU A 8 3.24 -6.15 -7.28
CA GLU A 8 4.07 -6.94 -6.38
C GLU A 8 5.15 -6.06 -5.76
N GLY A 9 5.80 -6.54 -4.71
CA GLY A 9 6.96 -5.86 -4.17
C GLY A 9 7.63 -6.64 -3.07
N GLY A 10 8.92 -6.35 -2.91
CA GLY A 10 9.72 -6.77 -1.76
C GLY A 10 10.10 -5.56 -0.92
N VAL A 11 10.94 -5.77 0.09
CA VAL A 11 11.40 -4.70 1.00
C VAL A 11 12.02 -3.50 0.28
N GLY A 12 12.69 -3.71 -0.87
CA GLY A 12 13.24 -2.63 -1.69
C GLY A 12 12.18 -1.72 -2.32
N SER A 13 10.98 -2.24 -2.57
CA SER A 13 9.86 -1.47 -3.14
C SER A 13 9.30 -0.45 -2.15
N LEU A 14 9.46 -0.67 -0.84
CA LEU A 14 8.99 0.25 0.20
C LEU A 14 9.77 1.58 0.20
N GLY A 15 11.07 1.55 -0.11
CA GLY A 15 11.88 2.78 -0.19
C GLY A 15 11.48 3.68 -1.37
N VAL A 16 11.12 3.07 -2.52
CA VAL A 16 10.57 3.80 -3.67
C VAL A 16 9.21 4.41 -3.31
N LEU A 17 8.37 3.62 -2.63
CA LEU A 17 7.06 4.08 -2.17
C LEU A 17 7.16 5.26 -1.20
N GLU A 18 8.12 5.25 -0.26
CA GLU A 18 8.33 6.35 0.68
C GLU A 18 8.61 7.67 -0.06
N ASN A 19 9.45 7.63 -1.10
CA ASN A 19 9.74 8.79 -1.93
C ASN A 19 8.51 9.28 -2.71
N ASP A 20 7.70 8.38 -3.24
CA ASP A 20 6.47 8.72 -3.94
C ASP A 20 5.41 9.34 -3.00
N ILE A 21 5.28 8.82 -1.78
CA ILE A 21 4.41 9.39 -0.73
C ILE A 21 4.86 10.80 -0.36
N LYS A 22 6.17 10.99 -0.09
CA LYS A 22 6.75 12.32 0.19
C LYS A 22 6.55 13.30 -0.96
N GLY A 23 6.64 12.80 -2.19
CA GLY A 23 6.37 13.55 -3.42
C GLY A 23 4.89 13.83 -3.69
N LYS A 24 3.97 13.39 -2.82
CA LYS A 24 2.52 13.48 -2.99
C LYS A 24 2.04 12.88 -4.32
N ARG A 25 2.74 11.85 -4.81
CA ARG A 25 2.35 11.16 -6.03
C ARG A 25 1.12 10.27 -5.74
N PRO A 26 0.09 10.27 -6.59
CA PRO A 26 -1.01 9.33 -6.45
C PRO A 26 -0.50 7.89 -6.57
N ILE A 27 -0.92 7.03 -5.63
CA ILE A 27 -0.52 5.63 -5.56
C ILE A 27 -1.79 4.77 -5.68
N VAL A 28 -1.73 3.78 -6.57
CA VAL A 28 -2.76 2.74 -6.73
C VAL A 28 -2.17 1.43 -6.25
N LEU A 29 -2.90 0.77 -5.37
CA LEU A 29 -2.52 -0.50 -4.78
C LEU A 29 -3.47 -1.59 -5.31
N ILE A 30 -2.92 -2.72 -5.75
CA ILE A 30 -3.72 -3.87 -6.17
C ILE A 30 -3.67 -4.94 -5.08
N GLN A 31 -4.74 -5.08 -4.31
CA GLN A 31 -4.86 -6.13 -3.29
C GLN A 31 -4.93 -7.51 -3.94
N GLY A 32 -4.29 -8.49 -3.31
CA GLY A 32 -4.16 -9.88 -3.76
C GLY A 32 -3.05 -10.11 -4.78
N SER A 33 -2.24 -9.11 -5.11
CA SER A 33 -1.28 -9.20 -6.22
C SER A 33 0.19 -9.38 -5.79
N GLY A 34 0.47 -9.34 -4.48
CA GLY A 34 1.80 -9.64 -3.96
C GLY A 34 2.02 -9.18 -2.52
N ARG A 35 3.10 -9.65 -1.90
CA ARG A 35 3.34 -9.50 -0.45
C ARG A 35 3.26 -8.06 0.06
N VAL A 36 4.00 -7.14 -0.58
CA VAL A 36 3.98 -5.72 -0.18
C VAL A 36 2.65 -5.07 -0.51
N ALA A 37 2.04 -5.42 -1.65
CA ALA A 37 0.75 -4.87 -2.01
C ALA A 37 -0.33 -5.27 -0.99
N ASP A 38 -0.34 -6.53 -0.57
CA ASP A 38 -1.28 -7.06 0.41
C ASP A 38 -1.05 -6.47 1.81
N LEU A 39 0.21 -6.36 2.23
CA LEU A 39 0.57 -5.76 3.52
C LEU A 39 0.06 -4.30 3.61
N LEU A 40 0.29 -3.53 2.55
CA LEU A 40 -0.17 -2.14 2.50
C LEU A 40 -1.70 -2.06 2.42
N ALA A 41 -2.37 -3.01 1.77
CA ALA A 41 -3.82 -3.04 1.66
C ALA A 41 -4.44 -3.20 3.05
N VAL A 42 -3.93 -4.16 3.83
CA VAL A 42 -4.35 -4.37 5.22
C VAL A 42 -4.13 -3.11 6.06
N LEU A 43 -2.97 -2.47 5.94
CA LEU A 43 -2.66 -1.25 6.70
C LEU A 43 -3.62 -0.09 6.35
N VAL A 44 -3.93 0.08 5.06
CA VAL A 44 -4.87 1.11 4.59
C VAL A 44 -6.28 0.81 5.08
N GLU A 45 -6.73 -0.45 5.02
CA GLU A 45 -8.04 -0.87 5.52
C GLU A 45 -8.16 -0.62 7.04
N GLN A 46 -7.13 -0.96 7.82
CA GLN A 46 -7.09 -0.71 9.26
C GLN A 46 -7.11 0.77 9.62
N THR A 47 -6.38 1.60 8.86
CA THR A 47 -6.34 3.05 9.09
C THR A 47 -7.66 3.71 8.70
N SER A 48 -8.32 3.20 7.66
CA SER A 48 -9.57 3.77 7.13
C SER A 48 -10.81 3.27 7.88
N ASN A 49 -10.72 2.12 8.55
CA ASN A 49 -11.82 1.52 9.29
C ASN A 49 -11.31 0.78 10.55
N PRO A 50 -11.03 1.51 11.65
CA PRO A 50 -10.42 0.94 12.85
C PRO A 50 -11.29 -0.12 13.54
N ASP A 51 -12.60 -0.16 13.28
CA ASP A 51 -13.55 -1.10 13.89
C ASP A 51 -13.55 -2.50 13.24
N ARG A 52 -12.85 -2.71 12.12
CA ARG A 52 -12.79 -4.02 11.45
C ARG A 52 -11.92 -5.08 12.12
N ASN A 53 -11.22 -4.72 13.20
CA ASN A 53 -10.25 -5.59 13.88
C ASN A 53 -10.87 -6.52 14.95
N GLN A 54 -12.20 -6.68 14.99
CA GLN A 54 -12.88 -7.47 16.02
C GLN A 54 -12.97 -8.98 15.72
N TYR A 55 -12.39 -9.47 14.62
CA TYR A 55 -12.56 -10.85 14.15
C TYR A 55 -11.24 -11.59 13.84
N TRP A 56 -10.10 -11.09 14.32
CA TRP A 56 -8.82 -11.81 14.31
C TRP A 56 -8.28 -11.93 15.74
#